data_AF-A0A6G1RQJ3-F1
#
_entry.id   AF-A0A6G1RQJ3-F1
#
_cell.length_a   1.000
_cell.length_b   1.000
_cell.length_c   1.000
_cell.angle_alpha   90.00
_cell.angle_beta   90.00
_cell.angle_gamma   90.00
#
_symmetry.space_group_name_H-M   'P 1'
#
loop_
_entity.id
_entity.type
_entity.pdbx_description
1 polymer ?
#
loop_
_entity_poly.entity_id
_entity_poly.type
_entity_poly.pdbx_seq_one_letter_code
_entity_poly.pdbx_strand_id
1 'polypeptide(L)'
;AAACLVRSSTLCRLLTEHLCELYSTVPTCTDPADVLTLERTSWRMQGDGASNGIFPGKESLAAFFGWMDFLEELVMGAHPVVADALTQAVEEKFFQGILQPQLLQMSELTVLKATAMLTGTVRQICAPPLLHRLVLFLLGPERHPETPGDAAPHPLRTQLIERCNHLSEEISLASLRLFEELLQKPHEHVAHSLALRNLETRGYLQPSPPVPDERGPPELDP
;
A
#
# COMPACT_ATOMS: atom_id res chain seq x y z
N ALA A 1 23.86 15.79 15.82
CA ALA A 1 24.18 15.97 14.37
C ALA A 1 22.98 15.65 13.48
N ALA A 2 22.46 14.42 13.47
CA ALA A 2 21.33 14.03 12.60
C ALA A 2 20.05 14.87 12.78
N ALA A 3 19.64 15.15 14.03
CA ALA A 3 18.50 16.03 14.29
C ALA A 3 18.74 17.48 13.82
N CYS A 4 19.98 17.98 13.88
CA CYS A 4 20.31 19.28 13.30
C CYS A 4 20.19 19.22 11.78
N LEU A 5 20.71 18.18 11.12
CA LEU A 5 20.60 18.01 9.67
C LEU A 5 19.15 18.02 9.21
N VAL A 6 18.24 17.27 9.86
CA VAL A 6 16.81 17.31 9.51
C VAL A 6 16.22 18.70 9.73
N ARG A 7 16.51 19.34 10.86
CA ARG A 7 15.90 20.62 11.24
C ARG A 7 16.47 21.82 10.49
N SER A 8 17.70 21.73 9.99
CA SER A 8 18.41 22.83 9.32
C SER A 8 18.61 22.60 7.82
N SER A 9 18.20 21.45 7.27
CA SER A 9 18.35 21.13 5.86
C SER A 9 16.99 20.93 5.19
N THR A 10 16.92 21.28 3.91
CA THR A 10 15.78 20.98 3.05
C THR A 10 15.93 19.62 2.34
N LEU A 11 16.88 18.78 2.75
CA LEU A 11 17.22 17.54 2.05
C LEU A 11 16.02 16.62 1.84
N CYS A 12 15.29 16.25 2.91
CA CYS A 12 14.14 15.35 2.80
C CYS A 12 13.07 15.92 1.85
N ARG A 13 12.83 17.23 1.95
CA ARG A 13 11.90 17.94 1.07
C ARG A 13 12.32 17.86 -0.40
N LEU A 14 13.58 18.17 -0.72
CA LEU A 14 14.09 18.16 -2.09
C LEU A 14 14.07 16.74 -2.70
N LEU A 15 14.44 15.73 -1.92
CA LEU A 15 14.42 14.34 -2.36
C LEU A 15 13.01 13.87 -2.72
N THR A 16 12.03 14.24 -1.89
CA THR A 16 10.63 13.92 -2.16
C THR A 16 10.03 14.77 -3.27
N GLU A 17 10.37 16.06 -3.38
CA GLU A 17 9.94 16.90 -4.51
C GLU A 17 10.41 16.30 -5.84
N HIS A 18 11.64 15.80 -5.91
CA HIS A 18 12.14 15.13 -7.09
C HIS A 18 11.37 13.83 -7.41
N LEU A 19 10.97 13.04 -6.40
CA LEU A 19 10.08 11.89 -6.60
C LEU A 19 8.75 12.31 -7.25
N CYS A 20 8.15 13.40 -6.77
CA CYS A 20 6.90 13.94 -7.31
C CYS A 20 7.06 14.50 -8.73
N GLU A 21 8.19 15.13 -9.03
CA GLU A 21 8.53 15.58 -10.39
C GLU A 21 8.63 14.39 -11.34
N LEU A 22 9.39 13.35 -10.99
CA LEU A 22 9.53 12.13 -11.79
C LEU A 22 8.17 11.46 -12.02
N TYR A 23 7.32 11.36 -10.99
CA TYR A 23 5.95 10.86 -11.15
C TYR A 23 5.15 11.68 -12.19
N SER A 24 5.30 13.01 -12.15
CA SER A 24 4.60 13.93 -13.07
C SER A 24 5.10 13.82 -14.51
N THR A 25 6.33 13.32 -14.73
CA THR A 25 6.86 13.04 -16.08
C THR A 25 6.31 11.76 -16.71
N VAL A 26 5.62 10.90 -15.95
CA VAL A 26 5.01 9.67 -16.47
C VAL A 26 3.81 10.04 -17.33
N PRO A 27 3.83 9.71 -18.64
CA PRO A 27 2.76 10.06 -19.56
C PRO A 27 1.36 9.64 -19.07
N THR A 28 0.35 10.43 -19.41
CA THR A 28 -1.05 10.09 -19.11
C THR A 28 -1.56 8.91 -19.93
N CYS A 29 -0.95 8.65 -21.08
CA CYS A 29 -1.27 7.53 -21.96
C CYS A 29 -0.54 6.23 -21.65
N THR A 30 0.28 6.18 -20.59
CA THR A 30 0.94 4.94 -20.17
C THR A 30 -0.11 3.93 -19.71
N ASP A 31 -0.09 2.75 -20.30
CA ASP A 31 -1.04 1.68 -19.99
C ASP A 31 -0.81 1.19 -18.54
N PRO A 32 -1.87 1.08 -17.71
CA PRO A 32 -1.78 0.43 -16.40
C PRO A 32 -1.11 -0.95 -16.42
N ALA A 33 -1.28 -1.74 -17.49
CA ALA A 33 -0.63 -3.03 -17.66
C ALA A 33 0.89 -2.90 -17.81
N ASP A 34 1.37 -1.87 -18.51
CA ASP A 34 2.80 -1.61 -18.69
C ASP A 34 3.50 -1.31 -17.35
N VAL A 35 2.82 -0.59 -16.45
CA VAL A 35 3.31 -0.34 -15.08
C VAL A 35 3.48 -1.65 -14.31
N LEU A 36 2.54 -2.58 -14.46
CA LEU A 36 2.51 -3.84 -13.73
C LEU A 36 3.50 -4.89 -14.28
N THR A 37 3.87 -4.80 -15.56
CA THR A 37 4.89 -5.67 -16.17
C THR A 37 6.32 -5.23 -15.87
N LEU A 38 6.52 -4.00 -15.38
CA LEU A 38 7.83 -3.52 -15.00
C LEU A 38 8.34 -4.29 -13.78
N GLU A 39 9.46 -4.97 -13.97
CA GLU A 39 10.19 -5.63 -12.88
C GLU A 39 10.79 -4.58 -11.93
N ARG A 40 11.28 -5.06 -10.77
CA ARG A 40 11.92 -4.21 -9.78
C ARG A 40 13.12 -3.47 -10.38
N THR A 41 12.99 -2.16 -10.50
CA THR A 41 14.08 -1.28 -10.94
C THR A 41 15.11 -1.13 -9.82
N SER A 42 16.39 -1.26 -10.18
CA SER A 42 17.52 -0.97 -9.29
C SER A 42 18.16 0.36 -9.66
N TRP A 43 18.29 1.29 -8.71
CA TRP A 43 18.90 2.59 -8.97
C TRP A 43 20.38 2.49 -9.39
N ARG A 44 21.04 1.39 -9.03
CA ARG A 44 22.44 1.09 -9.34
C ARG A 44 22.65 0.59 -10.77
N MET A 45 21.59 0.11 -11.41
CA MET A 45 21.62 -0.48 -12.76
C MET A 45 21.27 0.56 -13.84
N GLN A 46 21.71 1.81 -13.69
CA GLN A 46 21.58 2.82 -14.73
C GLN A 46 22.77 2.68 -15.71
N GLY A 47 22.61 1.90 -16.79
CA GLY A 47 23.58 1.99 -17.88
C GLY A 47 23.66 0.87 -18.92
N ASP A 48 23.18 -0.35 -18.66
CA ASP A 48 23.51 -1.49 -19.56
C ASP A 48 22.37 -1.95 -20.48
N GLY A 49 21.34 -1.13 -20.63
CA GLY A 49 20.23 -1.44 -21.50
C GLY A 49 19.47 -0.19 -21.82
N ALA A 50 19.99 0.59 -22.77
CA ALA A 50 19.13 1.40 -23.63
C ALA A 50 18.13 0.45 -24.29
N SER A 51 17.09 0.09 -23.55
CA SER A 51 15.97 -0.67 -24.05
C SER A 51 15.32 0.27 -25.05
N ASN A 52 15.51 -0.01 -26.34
CA ASN A 52 14.56 0.38 -27.37
C ASN A 52 13.16 0.21 -26.77
N GLY A 53 12.44 1.32 -26.57
CA GLY A 53 11.27 1.36 -25.71
C GLY A 53 10.23 0.33 -26.16
N ILE A 54 9.81 -0.54 -25.24
CA ILE A 54 8.74 -1.52 -25.49
C ILE A 54 7.38 -0.80 -25.59
N PHE A 55 7.24 0.35 -24.91
CA PHE A 55 6.03 1.17 -24.86
C PHE A 55 6.36 2.65 -24.48
N PRO A 56 5.48 3.62 -24.78
CA PRO A 56 5.69 5.03 -24.45
C PRO A 56 5.68 5.29 -22.93
N GLY A 57 6.70 6.01 -22.44
CA GLY A 57 6.81 6.36 -21.02
C GLY A 57 7.58 5.36 -20.16
N LYS A 58 8.13 4.29 -20.75
CA LYS A 58 8.98 3.31 -20.05
C LYS A 58 10.15 3.97 -19.31
N GLU A 59 10.83 4.91 -19.95
CA GLU A 59 11.97 5.62 -19.35
C GLU A 59 11.54 6.46 -18.14
N SER A 60 10.41 7.19 -18.24
CA SER A 60 9.85 7.95 -17.12
C SER A 60 9.48 7.03 -15.95
N LEU A 61 8.86 5.87 -16.22
CA LEU A 61 8.55 4.87 -15.19
C LEU A 61 9.82 4.31 -14.55
N ALA A 62 10.83 3.96 -15.36
CA ALA A 62 12.10 3.45 -14.88
C ALA A 62 12.82 4.48 -14.01
N ALA A 63 12.82 5.76 -14.40
CA ALA A 63 13.37 6.85 -13.62
C ALA A 63 12.63 7.03 -12.29
N PHE A 64 11.30 7.02 -12.31
CA PHE A 64 10.48 7.12 -11.11
C PHE A 64 10.75 5.95 -10.13
N PHE A 65 10.67 4.71 -10.60
CA PHE A 65 10.89 3.54 -9.74
C PHE A 65 12.36 3.35 -9.34
N GLY A 66 13.31 3.77 -10.17
CA GLY A 66 14.72 3.83 -9.82
C GLY A 66 14.99 4.86 -8.72
N TRP A 67 14.36 6.03 -8.78
CA TRP A 67 14.45 7.02 -7.70
C TRP A 67 13.81 6.50 -6.40
N MET A 68 12.69 5.80 -6.50
CA MET A 68 12.07 5.15 -5.34
C MET A 68 12.99 4.11 -4.70
N ASP A 69 13.67 3.28 -5.48
CA ASP A 69 14.67 2.32 -5.00
C ASP A 69 15.87 3.01 -4.33
N PHE A 70 16.29 4.17 -4.86
CA PHE A 70 17.30 5.00 -4.19
C PHE A 70 16.83 5.52 -2.83
N LEU A 71 15.59 6.01 -2.72
CA LEU A 71 15.02 6.47 -1.45
C LEU A 71 14.90 5.33 -0.45
N GLU A 72 14.50 4.14 -0.89
CA GLU A 72 14.45 2.91 -0.07
C GLU A 72 15.82 2.57 0.52
N GLU A 73 16.86 2.53 -0.31
CA GLU A 73 18.23 2.26 0.13
C GLU A 73 18.74 3.35 1.09
N LEU A 74 18.38 4.62 0.84
CA LEU A 74 18.71 5.73 1.74
C LEU A 74 18.01 5.60 3.09
N VAL A 75 16.72 5.25 3.13
CA VAL A 75 15.97 5.02 4.37
C VAL A 75 16.57 3.87 5.16
N MET A 76 16.99 2.79 4.49
CA MET A 76 17.63 1.63 5.11
C MET A 76 19.02 1.95 5.68
N GLY A 77 19.79 2.81 5.02
CA GLY A 77 21.17 3.16 5.42
C GLY A 77 21.31 4.38 6.33
N ALA A 78 20.27 5.22 6.44
CA ALA A 78 20.35 6.48 7.18
C ALA A 78 20.15 6.33 8.70
N HIS A 79 20.53 7.38 9.43
CA HIS A 79 20.20 7.49 10.86
C HIS A 79 18.67 7.51 11.05
N PRO A 80 18.09 6.84 12.08
CA PRO A 80 16.64 6.71 12.23
C PRO A 80 15.85 8.03 12.17
N VAL A 81 16.38 9.09 12.78
CA VAL A 81 15.78 10.44 12.71
C VAL A 81 15.69 11.00 11.27
N VAL A 82 16.67 10.70 10.42
CA VAL A 82 16.67 11.13 9.01
C VAL A 82 15.75 10.24 8.19
N ALA A 83 15.78 8.92 8.43
CA ALA A 83 14.88 7.97 7.80
C ALA A 83 13.40 8.30 8.11
N ASP A 84 13.09 8.60 9.37
CA ASP A 84 11.75 9.01 9.79
C ASP A 84 11.30 10.31 9.10
N ALA A 85 12.16 11.34 9.08
CA ALA A 85 11.85 12.60 8.41
C ALA A 85 11.67 12.44 6.89
N LEU A 86 12.47 11.58 6.24
CA LEU A 86 12.36 11.31 4.81
C LEU A 86 11.06 10.55 4.49
N THR A 87 10.76 9.50 5.25
CA THR A 87 9.53 8.72 5.06
C THR A 87 8.29 9.56 5.36
N GLN A 88 8.33 10.45 6.35
CA GLN A 88 7.27 11.43 6.59
C GLN A 88 7.07 12.37 5.40
N ALA A 89 8.15 12.91 4.84
CA ALA A 89 8.05 13.78 3.67
C ALA A 89 7.41 13.05 2.49
N VAL A 90 7.80 11.79 2.22
CA VAL A 90 7.19 10.94 1.17
C VAL A 90 5.70 10.72 1.42
N GLU A 91 5.30 10.42 2.65
CA GLU A 91 3.90 10.25 3.01
C GLU A 91 3.08 11.51 2.72
N GLU A 92 3.53 12.66 3.23
CA GLU A 92 2.79 13.93 3.09
C GLU A 92 2.71 14.40 1.63
N LYS A 93 3.83 14.37 0.90
CA LYS A 93 3.92 14.97 -0.44
C LYS A 93 3.46 14.02 -1.54
N PHE A 94 3.81 12.74 -1.46
CA PHE A 94 3.55 11.78 -2.51
C PHE A 94 2.28 10.96 -2.22
N PHE A 95 2.21 10.29 -1.08
CA PHE A 95 1.05 9.43 -0.77
C PHE A 95 -0.23 10.27 -0.59
N GLN A 96 -0.22 11.22 0.34
CA GLN A 96 -1.38 12.07 0.62
C GLN A 96 -1.56 13.18 -0.42
N GLY A 97 -0.45 13.81 -0.85
CA GLY A 97 -0.50 14.95 -1.78
C GLY A 97 -0.85 14.59 -3.23
N ILE A 98 -0.48 13.39 -3.72
CA ILE A 98 -0.64 13.01 -5.12
C ILE A 98 -1.49 11.75 -5.28
N LEU A 99 -1.13 10.64 -4.61
CA LEU A 99 -1.82 9.37 -4.82
C LEU A 99 -3.24 9.39 -4.26
N GLN A 100 -3.44 9.88 -3.04
CA GLN A 100 -4.77 9.91 -2.41
C GLN A 100 -5.84 10.61 -3.24
N PRO A 101 -5.66 11.85 -3.73
CA PRO A 101 -6.69 12.50 -4.54
C PRO A 101 -6.95 11.75 -5.85
N GLN A 102 -5.93 11.14 -6.47
CA GLN A 102 -6.11 10.36 -7.71
C GLN A 102 -6.82 9.03 -7.44
N LEU A 103 -6.53 8.39 -6.32
CA LEU A 103 -7.20 7.17 -5.87
C LEU A 103 -8.64 7.47 -5.46
N LEU A 104 -8.96 8.63 -4.87
CA LEU A 104 -10.32 8.99 -4.47
C LEU A 104 -11.20 9.51 -5.63
N GLN A 105 -10.64 9.74 -6.82
CA GLN A 105 -11.39 10.23 -7.98
C GLN A 105 -12.36 9.19 -8.57
N MET A 106 -13.30 9.68 -9.38
CA MET A 106 -14.34 8.89 -10.06
C MET A 106 -14.02 8.56 -11.53
N SER A 107 -12.92 9.10 -12.07
CA SER A 107 -12.49 8.83 -13.45
C SER A 107 -11.86 7.44 -13.52
N GLU A 108 -12.45 6.55 -14.32
CA GLU A 108 -11.94 5.18 -14.53
C GLU A 108 -10.48 5.15 -14.93
N LEU A 109 -10.09 5.97 -15.94
CA LEU A 109 -8.71 6.05 -16.40
C LEU A 109 -7.76 6.51 -15.28
N THR A 110 -8.14 7.51 -14.50
CA THR A 110 -7.31 8.00 -13.39
C THR A 110 -7.17 6.94 -12.30
N VAL A 111 -8.27 6.26 -11.97
CA VAL A 111 -8.30 5.21 -10.95
C VAL A 111 -7.44 4.03 -11.36
N LEU A 112 -7.55 3.55 -12.60
CA LEU A 112 -6.73 2.45 -13.12
C LEU A 112 -5.25 2.81 -13.10
N LYS A 113 -4.88 3.99 -13.61
CA LYS A 113 -3.50 4.48 -13.59
C LYS A 113 -2.97 4.62 -12.16
N ALA A 114 -3.71 5.29 -11.28
CA ALA A 114 -3.29 5.50 -9.89
C ALA A 114 -3.16 4.18 -9.13
N THR A 115 -4.07 3.22 -9.36
CA THR A 115 -4.03 1.89 -8.75
C THR A 115 -2.83 1.10 -9.26
N ALA A 116 -2.53 1.15 -10.56
CA ALA A 116 -1.35 0.50 -11.12
C ALA A 116 -0.03 1.11 -10.59
N MET A 117 0.06 2.44 -10.54
CA MET A 117 1.21 3.15 -9.96
C MET A 117 1.39 2.82 -8.47
N LEU A 118 0.30 2.78 -7.71
CA LEU A 118 0.31 2.36 -6.31
C LEU A 118 0.75 0.89 -6.18
N THR A 119 0.27 0.00 -7.05
CA THR A 119 0.64 -1.42 -7.05
C THR A 119 2.14 -1.60 -7.29
N GLY A 120 2.70 -0.91 -8.28
CA GLY A 120 4.14 -0.87 -8.50
C GLY A 120 4.90 -0.26 -7.31
N THR A 121 4.37 0.79 -6.70
CA THR A 121 4.96 1.42 -5.49
C THR A 121 4.99 0.43 -4.32
N VAL A 122 3.89 -0.27 -4.05
CA VAL A 122 3.81 -1.32 -3.04
C VAL A 122 4.87 -2.37 -3.35
N ARG A 123 4.95 -2.88 -4.59
CA ARG A 123 5.95 -3.88 -4.99
C ARG A 123 7.38 -3.45 -4.66
N GLN A 124 7.75 -2.20 -4.95
CA GLN A 124 9.10 -1.67 -4.72
C GLN A 124 9.45 -1.50 -3.23
N ILE A 125 8.50 -1.04 -2.42
CA ILE A 125 8.76 -0.69 -1.02
C ILE A 125 8.98 -1.95 -0.16
N CYS A 126 10.11 -1.98 0.54
CA CYS A 126 10.57 -3.05 1.42
C CYS A 126 11.18 -2.53 2.73
N ALA A 127 11.67 -1.28 2.78
CA ALA A 127 12.23 -0.65 3.96
C ALA A 127 11.15 -0.55 5.05
N PRO A 128 11.35 -1.12 6.25
CA PRO A 128 10.32 -1.16 7.28
C PRO A 128 9.69 0.21 7.63
N PRO A 129 10.47 1.31 7.75
CA PRO A 129 9.88 2.62 8.06
C PRO A 129 8.95 3.14 6.95
N LEU A 130 9.32 2.96 5.68
CA LEU A 130 8.51 3.45 4.57
C LEU A 130 7.30 2.54 4.32
N LEU A 131 7.49 1.23 4.44
CA LEU A 131 6.41 0.24 4.36
C LEU A 131 5.36 0.50 5.43
N HIS A 132 5.77 0.81 6.67
CA HIS A 132 4.86 1.14 7.75
C HIS A 132 3.95 2.33 7.39
N ARG A 133 4.54 3.43 6.91
CA ARG A 133 3.77 4.62 6.48
C ARG A 133 2.85 4.32 5.31
N LEU A 134 3.31 3.55 4.31
CA LEU A 134 2.47 3.14 3.18
C LEU A 134 1.26 2.31 3.64
N VAL A 135 1.46 1.37 4.57
CA VAL A 135 0.39 0.51 5.09
C VAL A 135 -0.62 1.34 5.88
N LEU A 136 -0.17 2.25 6.75
CA LEU A 136 -1.06 3.15 7.48
C LEU A 136 -1.81 4.10 6.56
N PHE A 137 -1.15 4.60 5.51
CA PHE A 137 -1.77 5.41 4.48
C PHE A 137 -2.91 4.67 3.77
N LEU A 138 -2.72 3.39 3.43
CA LEU A 138 -3.74 2.60 2.71
C LEU A 138 -4.85 2.08 3.61
N LEU A 139 -4.51 1.60 4.80
CA LEU A 139 -5.41 0.83 5.65
C LEU A 139 -5.91 1.59 6.88
N GLY A 140 -5.34 2.76 7.19
CA GLY A 140 -5.60 3.51 8.42
C GLY A 140 -4.86 2.92 9.63
N PRO A 141 -4.68 3.67 10.72
CA PRO A 141 -4.06 3.17 11.96
C PRO A 141 -4.98 2.33 12.84
N GLU A 142 -6.29 2.37 12.61
CA GLU A 142 -7.27 1.76 13.51
C GLU A 142 -7.31 0.24 13.37
N ARG A 143 -7.06 -0.43 14.50
CA ARG A 143 -7.18 -1.89 14.64
C ARG A 143 -8.53 -2.35 15.21
N HIS A 144 -9.41 -1.45 15.61
CA HIS A 144 -10.68 -1.83 16.23
C HIS A 144 -11.65 -2.43 15.19
N PRO A 145 -12.48 -3.41 15.57
CA PRO A 145 -13.51 -3.97 14.68
C PRO A 145 -14.40 -2.89 14.07
N GLU A 146 -14.75 -3.02 12.79
CA GLU A 146 -15.66 -2.06 12.14
C GLU A 146 -17.07 -2.26 12.69
N THR A 147 -17.59 -1.26 13.41
CA THR A 147 -18.96 -1.29 13.92
C THR A 147 -19.92 -0.50 13.03
N PRO A 148 -21.16 -0.97 12.81
CA PRO A 148 -22.19 -0.17 12.14
C PRO A 148 -22.48 1.09 12.97
N GLY A 149 -22.01 2.25 12.51
CA GLY A 149 -22.15 3.53 13.21
C GLY A 149 -20.84 4.19 13.63
N ASP A 150 -19.69 3.57 13.38
CA ASP A 150 -18.39 4.22 13.58
C ASP A 150 -18.26 5.48 12.73
N ALA A 151 -17.71 6.52 13.35
CA ALA A 151 -17.50 7.83 12.73
C ALA A 151 -16.38 7.74 11.69
N ALA A 152 -16.77 7.45 10.45
CA ALA A 152 -16.00 7.45 9.22
C ALA A 152 -14.91 6.34 9.12
N PRO A 153 -15.18 5.24 8.38
CA PRO A 153 -14.13 4.27 8.06
C PRO A 153 -13.04 4.94 7.21
N HIS A 154 -11.80 4.44 7.30
CA HIS A 154 -10.67 5.00 6.54
C HIS A 154 -11.01 5.05 5.05
N PRO A 155 -11.08 6.24 4.42
CA PRO A 155 -11.74 6.42 3.13
C PRO A 155 -11.06 5.63 2.01
N LEU A 156 -9.72 5.58 2.00
CA LEU A 156 -8.97 4.81 1.01
C LEU A 156 -9.22 3.31 1.16
N ARG A 157 -9.20 2.78 2.38
CA ARG A 157 -9.45 1.35 2.63
C ARG A 157 -10.84 0.96 2.12
N THR A 158 -11.87 1.71 2.54
CA THR A 158 -13.26 1.46 2.14
C THR A 158 -13.39 1.47 0.62
N GLN A 159 -12.88 2.51 -0.03
CA GLN A 159 -12.99 2.64 -1.48
C GLN A 159 -12.23 1.56 -2.25
N LEU A 160 -11.02 1.19 -1.81
CA LEU A 160 -10.23 0.12 -2.44
C LEU A 160 -10.93 -1.24 -2.30
N ILE A 161 -11.56 -1.52 -1.15
CA ILE A 161 -12.35 -2.74 -0.94
C ILE A 161 -13.59 -2.74 -1.82
N GLU A 162 -14.35 -1.64 -1.86
CA GLU A 162 -15.53 -1.51 -2.73
C GLU A 162 -15.19 -1.73 -4.20
N ARG A 163 -14.02 -1.25 -4.64
CA ARG A 163 -13.55 -1.45 -6.01
C ARG A 163 -13.27 -2.89 -6.39
N CYS A 164 -13.04 -3.80 -5.44
CA CYS A 164 -12.87 -5.22 -5.75
C CYS A 164 -14.14 -5.86 -6.32
N ASN A 165 -15.30 -5.22 -6.15
CA ASN A 165 -16.59 -5.64 -6.70
C ASN A 165 -17.19 -4.53 -7.58
N HIS A 166 -16.36 -3.85 -8.36
CA HIS A 166 -16.78 -2.80 -9.28
C HIS A 166 -17.37 -3.39 -10.57
N LEU A 167 -18.26 -2.63 -11.23
CA LEU A 167 -18.90 -3.03 -12.50
C LEU A 167 -17.90 -3.19 -13.65
N SER A 168 -16.82 -2.41 -13.62
CA SER A 168 -15.67 -2.55 -14.54
C SER A 168 -14.74 -3.63 -14.02
N GLU A 169 -14.60 -4.72 -14.79
CA GLU A 169 -13.71 -5.84 -14.48
C GLU A 169 -12.24 -5.39 -14.37
N GLU A 170 -11.84 -4.37 -15.15
CA GLU A 170 -10.49 -3.84 -15.12
C GLU A 170 -10.17 -3.20 -13.76
N ILE A 171 -11.10 -2.40 -13.22
CA ILE A 171 -10.94 -1.76 -11.90
C ILE A 171 -10.90 -2.82 -10.79
N SER A 172 -11.79 -3.82 -10.87
CA SER A 172 -11.83 -4.93 -9.92
C SER A 172 -10.53 -5.72 -9.92
N LEU A 173 -10.04 -6.10 -11.10
CA LEU A 173 -8.79 -6.83 -11.24
C LEU A 173 -7.57 -6.00 -10.80
N ALA A 174 -7.51 -4.72 -11.15
CA ALA A 174 -6.44 -3.83 -10.71
C ALA A 174 -6.40 -3.70 -9.17
N SER A 175 -7.56 -3.58 -8.54
CA SER A 175 -7.68 -3.49 -7.07
C SER A 175 -7.29 -4.80 -6.39
N LEU A 176 -7.69 -5.94 -6.95
CA LEU A 176 -7.30 -7.26 -6.44
C LEU A 176 -5.80 -7.49 -6.52
N ARG A 177 -5.15 -7.09 -7.63
CA ARG A 177 -3.69 -7.16 -7.79
C ARG A 177 -2.95 -6.28 -6.78
N LEU A 178 -3.48 -5.10 -6.48
CA LEU A 178 -2.93 -4.24 -5.42
C LEU A 178 -2.96 -4.97 -4.06
N PHE A 179 -4.08 -5.61 -3.71
CA PHE A 179 -4.18 -6.34 -2.45
C PHE A 179 -3.30 -7.59 -2.42
N GLU A 180 -3.13 -8.28 -3.55
CA GLU A 180 -2.19 -9.39 -3.68
C GLU A 180 -0.75 -8.94 -3.35
N GLU A 181 -0.29 -7.84 -3.96
CA GLU A 181 1.04 -7.26 -3.67
C GLU A 181 1.17 -6.81 -2.22
N LEU A 182 0.10 -6.26 -1.63
CA LEU A 182 0.10 -5.82 -0.24
C LEU A 182 0.17 -7.00 0.75
N LEU A 183 -0.54 -8.09 0.46
CA LEU A 183 -0.53 -9.31 1.28
C LEU A 183 0.81 -10.04 1.25
N GLN A 184 1.61 -9.86 0.19
CA GLN A 184 2.99 -10.36 0.13
C GLN A 184 3.96 -9.59 1.04
N LYS A 185 3.55 -8.45 1.61
CA LYS A 185 4.42 -7.65 2.47
C LYS A 185 4.51 -8.21 3.89
N PRO A 186 5.72 -8.27 4.50
CA PRO A 186 5.92 -8.76 5.85
C PRO A 186 5.50 -7.71 6.89
N HIS A 187 4.22 -7.32 6.90
CA HIS A 187 3.68 -6.30 7.80
C HIS A 187 2.35 -6.77 8.40
N GLU A 188 2.36 -7.15 9.67
CA GLU A 188 1.23 -7.72 10.42
C GLU A 188 -0.08 -6.94 10.24
N HIS A 189 0.00 -5.60 10.23
CA HIS A 189 -1.17 -4.73 10.11
C HIS A 189 -1.96 -4.97 8.81
N VAL A 190 -1.33 -5.47 7.73
CA VAL A 190 -2.02 -5.77 6.48
C VAL A 190 -3.03 -6.89 6.70
N ALA A 191 -2.57 -8.06 7.15
CA ALA A 191 -3.43 -9.21 7.41
C ALA A 191 -4.46 -8.90 8.49
N HIS A 192 -4.06 -8.15 9.53
CA HIS A 192 -4.96 -7.74 10.58
C HIS A 192 -6.11 -6.86 10.05
N SER A 193 -5.80 -5.77 9.35
CA SER A 193 -6.80 -4.80 8.90
C SER A 193 -7.68 -5.31 7.76
N LEU A 194 -7.17 -6.20 6.90
CA LEU A 194 -7.95 -6.78 5.80
C LEU A 194 -8.78 -7.99 6.20
N ALA A 195 -8.30 -8.82 7.13
CA ALA A 195 -8.96 -10.07 7.49
C ALA A 195 -9.34 -10.15 8.98
N LEU A 196 -8.38 -10.05 9.89
CA LEU A 196 -8.58 -10.46 11.29
C LEU A 196 -9.52 -9.54 12.08
N ARG A 197 -9.45 -8.23 11.83
CA ARG A 197 -10.18 -7.20 12.57
C ARG A 197 -11.70 -7.40 12.60
N ASN A 198 -12.26 -8.02 11.55
CA ASN A 198 -13.69 -8.30 11.44
C ASN A 198 -14.06 -9.76 11.77
N LEU A 199 -13.07 -10.61 12.06
CA LEU A 199 -13.27 -12.02 12.47
C LEU A 199 -13.36 -12.16 13.99
N GLU A 200 -12.61 -11.37 14.76
CA GLU A 200 -12.58 -11.44 16.22
C GLU A 200 -13.96 -11.20 16.87
N THR A 201 -14.76 -10.30 16.30
CA THR A 201 -16.10 -9.95 16.82
C THR A 201 -17.22 -10.84 16.33
N ARG A 202 -17.03 -11.58 15.24
CA ARG A 202 -18.07 -12.45 14.66
C ARG A 202 -18.17 -13.82 15.33
N GLY A 203 -17.35 -14.09 16.35
CA GLY A 203 -17.48 -15.29 17.17
C GLY A 203 -17.22 -16.61 16.44
N TYR A 204 -16.49 -16.60 15.32
CA TYR A 204 -16.14 -17.83 14.59
C TYR A 204 -15.30 -18.83 15.40
N LEU A 205 -14.78 -18.40 16.56
CA LEU A 205 -14.07 -19.22 17.54
C LEU A 205 -14.90 -19.59 18.78
N GLN A 206 -16.22 -19.34 18.81
CA GLN A 206 -17.02 -19.81 19.94
C GLN A 206 -16.94 -21.35 20.02
N PRO A 207 -16.47 -21.91 21.15
CA PRO A 207 -16.54 -23.34 21.39
C PRO A 207 -18.00 -23.78 21.21
N SER A 208 -18.23 -24.86 20.46
CA SER A 208 -19.57 -25.43 20.33
C SER A 208 -20.20 -25.57 21.72
N PRO A 209 -21.48 -25.20 21.89
CA PRO A 209 -22.13 -25.36 23.18
C PRO A 209 -22.01 -26.83 23.61
N PRO A 210 -21.68 -27.10 24.88
CA PRO A 210 -21.56 -28.47 25.36
C PRO A 210 -22.87 -29.19 25.06
N VAL A 211 -22.80 -30.23 24.23
CA VAL A 211 -23.92 -31.12 23.95
C VAL A 211 -24.40 -31.64 25.31
N PRO A 212 -25.68 -31.46 25.67
CA PRO A 212 -26.20 -32.03 26.91
C PRO A 212 -25.99 -33.54 26.85
N ASP A 213 -25.26 -34.07 27.83
CA ASP A 213 -25.07 -35.50 28.03
C ASP A 213 -26.49 -36.11 28.18
N GLU A 214 -27.02 -36.75 27.13
CA GLU A 214 -28.22 -37.59 27.20
C GLU A 214 -27.89 -38.89 27.96
N ARG A 215 -27.36 -38.79 29.19
CA ARG A 215 -27.40 -39.88 30.14
C ARG A 215 -28.67 -39.72 30.95
N GLY A 216 -29.73 -40.36 30.45
CA GLY A 216 -30.94 -40.59 31.21
C GLY A 216 -30.63 -41.18 32.59
N PRO A 217 -31.46 -40.90 33.61
CA PRO A 217 -31.23 -41.36 34.96
C PRO A 217 -31.16 -42.90 35.01
N PRO A 218 -30.30 -43.48 35.85
CA PRO A 218 -30.20 -44.93 35.95
C PRO A 218 -31.52 -45.49 36.49
N GLU A 219 -32.10 -46.44 35.75
CA GLU A 219 -33.21 -47.25 36.22
C GLU A 219 -32.82 -47.92 37.55
N LEU A 220 -33.58 -47.60 38.60
CA LEU A 220 -33.59 -48.33 39.85
C LEU A 220 -34.47 -49.56 39.65
N ASP A 221 -33.85 -50.73 39.52
CA ASP A 221 -34.55 -52.01 39.54
C ASP A 221 -34.51 -52.66 40.94
N PRO A 222 -35.52 -53.48 41.29
CA PRO A 222 -36.01 -53.75 42.66
C PRO A 222 -35.29 -54.86 43.45
#